data_AF-O94505-F1
#
_entry.id   AF-O94505-F1
#
_cell.length_a   1.000
_cell.length_b   1.000
_cell.length_c   1.000
_cell.angle_alpha   90.00
_cell.angle_beta   90.00
_cell.angle_gamma   90.00
#
_symmetry.space_group_name_H-M   'P 1'
#
loop_
_entity.id
_entity.type
_entity.pdbx_description
1 polymer ?
#
loop_
_entity_poly.entity_id
_entity_poly.type
_entity_poly.pdbx_seq_one_letter_code
_entity_poly.pdbx_strand_id
1 'polypeptide(L)'
;MSFDAEKQLAIAAVRRASYLTEKVFNQLIKEKSAAGALTKDDKSPVTIGDFGAQAIVISMLKDAFPNDPIVGEEDSDFLRENTQTCSRVWELVQETIQHATEYKELGQIKSAEEMMSIIDQGSYHGGRNGRMWTLDPIDGTKGFLRGAQYAICLALIENGKPVVSAIGCPNLPYDFNQPETSPKGIIMSAVRNHGCFQYSLHNEKLEPVQVHMQDVQNTKDSKFCEGVEAGHSMQGTQEEIAKYLGITRGPTKMDSQAKYASLARGDGDIYLRLPTKMTFEEKIWDHAGGSLLVEEAGGVVSDMFGKPLDFGVGRTLKNNNGVIAAYKGIFEKVIEATAAVTSKDPHFQKVAQ
;
A
#
# COMPACT_ATOMS: atom_id res chain seq x y z
N MET A 1 -8.03 16.45 17.39
CA MET A 1 -8.75 16.10 16.14
C MET A 1 -9.40 14.73 16.34
N SER A 2 -10.49 14.41 15.64
CA SER A 2 -10.93 13.00 15.56
C SER A 2 -9.82 12.16 14.92
N PHE A 3 -9.67 10.92 15.36
CA PHE A 3 -8.69 9.96 14.85
C PHE A 3 -7.20 10.31 15.02
N ASP A 4 -6.85 11.25 15.90
CA ASP A 4 -5.44 11.62 16.09
C ASP A 4 -4.63 10.47 16.70
N ALA A 5 -5.16 9.79 17.72
CA ALA A 5 -4.48 8.64 18.35
C ALA A 5 -4.25 7.50 17.34
N GLU A 6 -5.25 7.22 16.52
CA GLU A 6 -5.25 6.22 15.46
C GLU A 6 -4.18 6.53 14.42
N LYS A 7 -4.11 7.79 13.95
CA LYS A 7 -3.07 8.24 13.01
C LYS A 7 -1.68 8.12 13.61
N GLN A 8 -1.48 8.58 14.85
CA GLN A 8 -0.16 8.55 15.51
C GLN A 8 0.34 7.11 15.69
N LEU A 9 -0.53 6.22 16.17
CA LEU A 9 -0.20 4.81 16.29
C LEU A 9 0.07 4.17 14.92
N ALA A 10 -0.75 4.48 13.92
CA ALA A 10 -0.57 3.93 12.58
C ALA A 10 0.79 4.32 11.98
N ILE A 11 1.21 5.58 12.13
CA ILE A 11 2.54 6.06 11.72
C ILE A 11 3.66 5.29 12.44
N ALA A 12 3.57 5.15 13.76
CA ALA A 12 4.58 4.42 14.54
C ALA A 12 4.63 2.93 14.18
N ALA A 13 3.47 2.30 13.95
CA ALA A 13 3.38 0.90 13.57
C ALA A 13 3.99 0.64 12.18
N VAL A 14 3.65 1.45 11.17
CA VAL A 14 4.26 1.29 9.84
C VAL A 14 5.74 1.64 9.84
N ARG A 15 6.20 2.59 10.66
CA ARG A 15 7.62 2.88 10.85
C ARG A 15 8.36 1.65 11.40
N ARG A 16 7.83 1.06 12.48
CA ARG A 16 8.45 -0.10 13.13
C ARG A 16 8.47 -1.31 12.20
N ALA A 17 7.39 -1.56 11.46
CA ALA A 17 7.35 -2.59 10.43
C ALA A 17 8.35 -2.32 9.29
N SER A 18 8.47 -1.06 8.85
CA SER A 18 9.43 -0.67 7.82
C SER A 18 10.87 -0.95 8.23
N TYR A 19 11.24 -0.69 9.49
CA TYR A 19 12.58 -1.03 9.98
C TYR A 19 12.84 -2.54 9.95
N LEU A 20 11.84 -3.37 10.25
CA LEU A 20 11.96 -4.82 10.09
C LEU A 20 12.17 -5.20 8.62
N THR A 21 11.37 -4.66 7.69
CA THR A 21 11.46 -5.02 6.27
C THR A 21 12.74 -4.51 5.63
N GLU A 22 13.24 -3.33 6.00
CA GLU A 22 14.56 -2.83 5.59
C GLU A 22 15.69 -3.76 6.05
N LYS A 23 15.58 -4.30 7.26
CA LYS A 23 16.56 -5.25 7.78
C LYS A 23 16.52 -6.57 7.04
N VAL A 24 15.33 -7.11 6.79
CA VAL A 24 15.12 -8.30 5.96
C VAL A 24 15.74 -8.09 4.58
N PHE A 25 15.49 -6.95 3.95
CA PHE A 25 16.07 -6.61 2.66
C PHE A 25 17.60 -6.61 2.69
N ASN A 26 18.19 -5.92 3.67
CA ASN A 26 19.65 -5.82 3.76
C ASN A 26 20.31 -7.18 4.04
N GLN A 27 19.79 -7.97 4.99
CA GLN A 27 20.40 -9.23 5.40
C GLN A 27 20.10 -10.40 4.45
N LEU A 28 18.90 -10.46 3.88
CA LEU A 28 18.45 -11.65 3.14
C LEU A 28 18.39 -11.45 1.63
N ILE A 29 18.28 -10.22 1.14
CA ILE A 29 18.23 -9.93 -0.30
C ILE A 29 19.57 -9.37 -0.75
N LYS A 30 20.03 -8.27 -0.16
CA LYS A 30 21.24 -7.57 -0.60
C LYS A 30 22.50 -8.41 -0.40
N GLU A 31 22.70 -8.97 0.79
CA GLU A 31 23.86 -9.83 1.09
C GLU A 31 23.85 -11.13 0.28
N LYS A 32 22.72 -11.84 0.21
CA LYS A 32 22.61 -13.06 -0.60
C LYS A 32 22.80 -12.79 -2.09
N SER A 33 22.27 -11.67 -2.62
CA SER A 33 22.47 -11.29 -4.02
C SER A 33 23.94 -10.98 -4.32
N ALA A 34 24.62 -10.26 -3.42
CA ALA A 34 26.05 -9.99 -3.53
C ALA A 34 26.89 -11.28 -3.49
N ALA A 35 26.45 -12.28 -2.74
CA ALA A 35 27.07 -13.61 -2.67
C ALA A 35 26.66 -14.56 -3.82
N GLY A 36 25.76 -14.14 -4.72
CA GLY A 36 25.22 -14.99 -5.79
C GLY A 36 24.34 -16.15 -5.30
N ALA A 37 23.84 -16.07 -4.06
CA ALA A 37 23.10 -17.13 -3.38
C ALA A 37 21.56 -16.99 -3.48
N LEU A 38 21.05 -15.83 -3.92
CA LEU A 38 19.61 -15.61 -4.08
C LEU A 38 19.13 -16.13 -5.45
N THR A 39 18.15 -17.05 -5.45
CA THR A 39 17.50 -17.52 -6.68
C THR A 39 16.25 -16.69 -6.98
N LYS A 40 15.83 -16.62 -8.25
CA LYS A 40 14.62 -15.87 -8.65
C LYS A 40 13.33 -16.39 -8.03
N ASP A 41 13.33 -17.65 -7.58
CA ASP A 41 12.19 -18.32 -6.97
C ASP A 41 12.25 -18.33 -5.43
N ASP A 42 13.32 -17.76 -4.81
CA ASP A 42 13.44 -17.66 -3.36
C ASP A 42 12.48 -16.59 -2.81
N LYS A 43 11.29 -17.02 -2.42
CA LYS A 43 10.28 -16.19 -1.74
C LYS A 43 10.48 -16.07 -0.22
N SER A 44 11.52 -16.72 0.33
CA SER A 44 11.75 -16.68 1.78
C SER A 44 11.90 -15.26 2.35
N PRO A 45 12.56 -14.30 1.68
CA PRO A 45 12.68 -12.95 2.24
C PRO A 45 11.33 -12.22 2.35
N VAL A 46 10.46 -12.38 1.36
CA VAL A 46 9.09 -11.82 1.36
C VAL A 46 8.32 -12.40 2.53
N THR A 47 8.25 -13.74 2.56
CA THR A 47 7.60 -14.50 3.64
C THR A 47 8.03 -14.05 5.04
N ILE A 48 9.35 -13.89 5.26
CA ILE A 48 9.88 -13.45 6.56
C ILE A 48 9.47 -12.01 6.88
N GLY A 49 9.55 -11.12 5.90
CA GLY A 49 9.18 -9.72 6.04
C GLY A 49 7.69 -9.53 6.30
N ASP A 50 6.82 -10.22 5.56
CA ASP A 50 5.37 -10.15 5.68
C ASP A 50 4.89 -10.57 7.07
N PHE A 51 5.30 -11.76 7.52
CA PHE A 51 4.92 -12.24 8.85
C PHE A 51 5.45 -11.35 9.98
N GLY A 52 6.70 -10.89 9.88
CA GLY A 52 7.30 -10.03 10.89
C GLY A 52 6.60 -8.66 10.97
N ALA A 53 6.33 -8.04 9.82
CA ALA A 53 5.63 -6.77 9.75
C ALA A 53 4.18 -6.90 10.24
N GLN A 54 3.45 -7.94 9.83
CA GLN A 54 2.09 -8.19 10.30
C GLN A 54 2.05 -8.41 11.82
N ALA A 55 2.95 -9.23 12.36
CA ALA A 55 3.04 -9.45 13.81
C ALA A 55 3.25 -8.14 14.58
N ILE A 56 4.18 -7.30 14.13
CA ILE A 56 4.48 -6.00 14.77
C ILE A 56 3.25 -5.09 14.74
N VAL A 57 2.67 -4.87 13.57
CA VAL A 57 1.57 -3.91 13.41
C VAL A 57 0.35 -4.37 14.19
N ILE A 58 -0.03 -5.64 14.06
CA ILE A 58 -1.21 -6.18 14.75
C ILE A 58 -1.03 -6.14 16.26
N SER A 59 0.16 -6.47 16.78
CA SER A 59 0.45 -6.40 18.21
C SER A 59 0.24 -4.98 18.76
N MET A 60 0.79 -3.98 18.07
CA MET A 60 0.61 -2.57 18.47
C MET A 60 -0.86 -2.12 18.38
N LEU A 61 -1.58 -2.51 17.32
CA LEU A 61 -3.00 -2.21 17.18
C LEU A 61 -3.84 -2.85 18.29
N LYS A 62 -3.56 -4.10 18.67
CA LYS A 62 -4.33 -4.81 19.69
C LYS A 62 -4.10 -4.30 21.10
N ASP A 63 -2.90 -3.80 21.39
CA ASP A 63 -2.64 -3.14 22.68
C ASP A 63 -3.38 -1.80 22.80
N ALA A 64 -3.44 -1.00 21.73
CA ALA A 64 -4.08 0.31 21.75
C ALA A 64 -5.60 0.28 21.50
N PHE A 65 -6.05 -0.60 20.60
CA PHE A 65 -7.41 -0.72 20.12
C PHE A 65 -7.89 -2.19 20.14
N PRO A 66 -8.00 -2.81 21.33
CA PRO A 66 -8.22 -4.26 21.47
C PRO A 66 -9.50 -4.78 20.80
N ASN A 67 -10.51 -3.92 20.70
CA ASN A 67 -11.81 -4.27 20.13
C ASN A 67 -11.88 -4.12 18.61
N ASP A 68 -10.85 -3.58 17.96
CA ASP A 68 -10.87 -3.39 16.52
C ASP A 68 -10.52 -4.70 15.81
N PRO A 69 -11.40 -5.22 14.94
CA PRO A 69 -11.05 -6.31 14.07
C PRO A 69 -10.04 -5.86 13.00
N ILE A 70 -9.26 -6.81 12.48
CA ILE A 70 -8.17 -6.53 11.54
C ILE A 70 -8.28 -7.48 10.35
N VAL A 71 -8.27 -6.92 9.14
CA VAL A 71 -8.16 -7.64 7.86
C VAL A 71 -6.70 -7.51 7.39
N GLY A 72 -5.86 -8.46 7.81
CA GLY A 72 -4.49 -8.61 7.33
C GLY A 72 -4.40 -9.58 6.16
N GLU A 73 -3.33 -9.50 5.39
CA GLU A 73 -3.07 -10.39 4.25
C GLU A 73 -2.75 -11.83 4.69
N GLU A 74 -1.92 -11.96 5.73
CA GLU A 74 -1.24 -13.22 6.07
C GLU A 74 -1.96 -14.05 7.15
N ASP A 75 -1.65 -15.35 7.20
CA ASP A 75 -1.99 -16.29 8.26
C ASP A 75 -0.75 -17.09 8.71
N SER A 76 -0.77 -17.68 9.90
CA SER A 76 0.43 -18.34 10.45
C SER A 76 0.64 -19.80 10.01
N ASP A 77 -0.19 -20.36 9.13
CA ASP A 77 -0.16 -21.81 8.82
C ASP A 77 1.22 -22.25 8.32
N PHE A 78 1.81 -21.46 7.41
CA PHE A 78 3.16 -21.73 6.89
C PHE A 78 4.24 -21.72 7.98
N LEU A 79 4.14 -20.83 8.98
CA LEU A 79 5.11 -20.74 10.07
C LEU A 79 4.99 -21.92 11.04
N ARG A 80 3.77 -22.42 11.25
CA ARG A 80 3.51 -23.60 12.10
C ARG A 80 4.13 -24.86 11.48
N GLU A 81 4.13 -24.96 10.16
CA GLU A 81 4.74 -26.08 9.42
C GLU A 81 6.26 -25.91 9.20
N ASN A 82 6.77 -24.67 9.25
CA ASN A 82 8.16 -24.35 8.96
C ASN A 82 8.86 -23.67 10.15
N THR A 83 9.33 -24.48 11.10
CA THR A 83 9.99 -24.04 12.34
C THR A 83 11.26 -23.22 12.10
N GLN A 84 11.99 -23.48 11.02
CA GLN A 84 13.18 -22.70 10.66
C GLN A 84 12.79 -21.27 10.25
N THR A 85 11.79 -21.12 9.38
CA THR A 85 11.30 -19.79 8.99
C THR A 85 10.68 -19.09 10.19
N CYS A 86 9.88 -19.79 11.00
CA CYS A 86 9.29 -19.23 12.23
C CYS A 86 10.34 -18.70 13.19
N SER A 87 11.41 -19.45 13.44
CA SER A 87 12.53 -19.00 14.27
C SER A 87 13.18 -17.74 13.72
N ARG A 88 13.35 -17.65 12.40
CA ARG A 88 13.95 -16.48 11.75
C ARG A 88 13.08 -15.24 11.82
N VAL A 89 11.77 -15.40 11.63
CA VAL A 89 10.80 -14.29 11.82
C VAL A 89 10.82 -13.84 13.28
N TRP A 90 10.83 -14.79 14.21
CA TRP A 90 10.84 -14.49 15.64
C TRP A 90 12.07 -13.70 16.07
N GLU A 91 13.28 -14.09 15.64
CA GLU A 91 14.51 -13.32 15.89
C GLU A 91 14.39 -11.86 15.44
N LEU A 92 13.89 -11.63 14.22
CA LEU A 92 13.73 -10.30 13.64
C LEU A 92 12.67 -9.46 14.37
N VAL A 93 11.57 -10.09 14.80
CA VAL A 93 10.52 -9.46 15.59
C VAL A 93 11.07 -9.04 16.96
N GLN A 94 11.76 -9.95 17.67
CA GLN A 94 12.37 -9.64 18.96
C GLN A 94 13.33 -8.47 18.88
N GLU A 95 14.22 -8.51 17.88
CA GLU A 95 15.22 -7.45 17.70
C GLU A 95 14.57 -6.12 17.35
N THR A 96 13.56 -6.12 16.46
CA THR A 96 12.81 -4.90 16.12
C THR A 96 12.10 -4.30 17.33
N ILE A 97 11.48 -5.13 18.18
CA ILE A 97 10.84 -4.69 19.42
C ILE A 97 11.87 -4.10 20.39
N GLN A 98 13.04 -4.74 20.53
CA GLN A 98 14.10 -4.26 21.41
C GLN A 98 14.65 -2.89 20.99
N HIS A 99 14.71 -2.62 19.69
CA HIS A 99 15.16 -1.34 19.14
C HIS A 99 14.06 -0.29 19.03
N ALA A 100 12.83 -0.58 19.45
CA ALA A 100 11.74 0.37 19.40
C ALA A 100 12.02 1.60 20.28
N THR A 101 11.77 2.78 19.71
CA THR A 101 12.00 4.10 20.31
C THR A 101 10.68 4.78 20.68
N GLU A 102 9.67 4.67 19.84
CA GLU A 102 8.30 5.16 20.03
C GLU A 102 7.37 4.04 20.52
N TYR A 103 6.39 4.36 21.37
CA TYR A 103 5.40 3.40 21.90
C TYR A 103 6.03 2.10 22.39
N LYS A 104 7.08 2.20 23.21
CA LYS A 104 7.87 1.04 23.66
C LYS A 104 7.04 0.06 24.48
N GLU A 105 6.01 0.56 25.14
CA GLU A 105 5.06 -0.21 25.92
C GLU A 105 4.08 -1.03 25.07
N LEU A 106 3.90 -0.68 23.79
CA LEU A 106 3.00 -1.37 22.86
C LEU A 106 3.77 -2.32 21.94
N GLY A 107 3.10 -3.38 21.50
CA GLY A 107 3.64 -4.34 20.56
C GLY A 107 4.61 -5.34 21.19
N GLN A 108 4.48 -5.60 22.50
CA GLN A 108 5.38 -6.49 23.23
C GLN A 108 4.98 -7.95 23.03
N ILE A 109 5.69 -8.65 22.14
CA ILE A 109 5.48 -10.08 21.85
C ILE A 109 6.49 -10.89 22.67
N LYS A 110 6.06 -11.93 23.37
CA LYS A 110 6.86 -12.67 24.37
C LYS A 110 7.35 -14.03 23.87
N SER A 111 6.74 -14.57 22.82
CA SER A 111 7.12 -15.87 22.27
C SER A 111 6.78 -16.01 20.79
N ALA A 112 7.40 -16.98 20.11
CA ALA A 112 7.06 -17.33 18.74
C ALA A 112 5.61 -17.83 18.60
N GLU A 113 5.06 -18.52 19.60
CA GLU A 113 3.65 -18.93 19.59
C GLU A 113 2.70 -17.72 19.68
N GLU A 114 3.01 -16.76 20.55
CA GLU A 114 2.26 -15.52 20.64
C GLU A 114 2.37 -14.71 19.34
N MET A 115 3.55 -14.67 18.70
CA MET A 115 3.74 -14.05 17.39
C MET A 115 2.80 -14.65 16.33
N MET A 116 2.75 -15.99 16.23
CA MET A 116 1.84 -16.67 15.29
C MET A 116 0.36 -16.39 15.63
N SER A 117 -0.02 -16.45 16.91
CA SER A 117 -1.37 -16.09 17.35
C SER A 117 -1.73 -14.64 17.05
N ILE A 118 -0.77 -13.71 17.06
CA ILE A 118 -0.97 -12.31 16.69
C ILE A 118 -1.16 -12.17 15.18
N ILE A 119 -0.35 -12.85 14.37
CA ILE A 119 -0.52 -12.87 12.90
C ILE A 119 -1.94 -13.29 12.54
N ASP A 120 -2.46 -14.35 13.18
CA ASP A 120 -3.81 -14.89 12.94
C ASP A 120 -4.95 -13.92 13.32
N GLN A 121 -4.67 -12.86 14.08
CA GLN A 121 -5.69 -11.83 14.39
C GLN A 121 -6.00 -10.92 13.18
N GLY A 122 -5.29 -11.07 12.06
CA GLY A 122 -5.60 -10.48 10.74
C GLY A 122 -6.70 -11.21 9.95
N SER A 123 -7.29 -12.25 10.52
CA SER A 123 -8.25 -13.14 9.84
C SER A 123 -9.68 -12.60 9.70
N TYR A 124 -9.96 -11.34 10.07
CA TYR A 124 -11.31 -10.80 9.96
C TYR A 124 -11.82 -10.81 8.51
N HIS A 125 -13.12 -11.06 8.33
CA HIS A 125 -13.74 -11.21 7.02
C HIS A 125 -14.12 -9.88 6.35
N GLY A 126 -13.95 -8.75 7.05
CA GLY A 126 -14.37 -7.44 6.60
C GLY A 126 -15.89 -7.23 6.70
N GLY A 127 -16.36 -6.02 6.40
CA GLY A 127 -17.79 -5.73 6.42
C GLY A 127 -18.13 -4.25 6.41
N ARG A 128 -19.41 -3.94 6.24
CA ARG A 128 -19.89 -2.56 6.06
C ARG A 128 -19.99 -1.78 7.37
N ASN A 129 -20.20 -2.44 8.51
CA ASN A 129 -20.58 -1.76 9.74
C ASN A 129 -19.44 -1.78 10.76
N GLY A 130 -19.28 -0.68 11.50
CA GLY A 130 -18.28 -0.56 12.56
C GLY A 130 -16.90 -0.17 12.03
N ARG A 131 -15.90 -0.26 12.90
CA ARG A 131 -14.50 0.02 12.55
C ARG A 131 -13.72 -1.26 12.36
N MET A 132 -12.77 -1.24 11.43
CA MET A 132 -11.81 -2.32 11.21
C MET A 132 -10.51 -1.75 10.65
N TRP A 133 -9.38 -2.33 11.03
CA TRP A 133 -8.12 -2.04 10.36
C TRP A 133 -7.92 -2.99 9.19
N THR A 134 -7.19 -2.54 8.18
CA THR A 134 -6.68 -3.41 7.13
C THR A 134 -5.19 -3.17 6.92
N LEU A 135 -4.45 -4.24 6.67
CA LEU A 135 -3.00 -4.24 6.61
C LEU A 135 -2.51 -5.09 5.44
N ASP A 136 -1.67 -4.47 4.61
CA ASP A 136 -0.74 -5.16 3.73
C ASP A 136 0.67 -4.98 4.31
N PRO A 137 1.31 -6.06 4.80
CA PRO A 137 2.62 -5.97 5.44
C PRO A 137 3.77 -5.69 4.45
N ILE A 138 3.74 -6.22 3.22
CA ILE A 138 4.64 -5.87 2.11
C ILE A 138 3.87 -5.84 0.80
N ASP A 139 3.31 -4.66 0.50
CA ASP A 139 2.73 -4.43 -0.81
C ASP A 139 3.87 -4.26 -1.82
N GLY A 140 3.79 -4.96 -2.96
CA GLY A 140 4.82 -4.97 -3.98
C GLY A 140 5.96 -5.95 -3.69
N THR A 141 5.65 -7.16 -3.20
CA THR A 141 6.60 -8.28 -2.96
C THR A 141 7.67 -8.48 -4.05
N LYS A 142 7.27 -8.36 -5.32
CA LYS A 142 8.18 -8.41 -6.47
C LYS A 142 9.17 -7.25 -6.52
N GLY A 143 8.71 -6.05 -6.19
CA GLY A 143 9.54 -4.85 -6.06
C GLY A 143 10.49 -4.97 -4.88
N PHE A 144 10.01 -5.47 -3.74
CA PHE A 144 10.82 -5.78 -2.55
C PHE A 144 12.00 -6.70 -2.88
N LEU A 145 11.75 -7.84 -3.54
CA LEU A 145 12.79 -8.80 -3.96
C LEU A 145 13.83 -8.19 -4.92
N ARG A 146 13.45 -7.19 -5.71
CA ARG A 146 14.33 -6.50 -6.67
C ARG A 146 15.06 -5.29 -6.09
N GLY A 147 14.75 -4.89 -4.85
CA GLY A 147 15.21 -3.62 -4.30
C GLY A 147 14.55 -2.39 -4.95
N ALA A 148 13.39 -2.58 -5.57
CA ALA A 148 12.55 -1.52 -6.11
C ALA A 148 11.50 -1.09 -5.06
N GLN A 149 10.44 -0.39 -5.48
CA GLN A 149 9.44 0.14 -4.56
C GLN A 149 8.59 -0.97 -3.93
N TYR A 150 8.34 -0.84 -2.64
CA TYR A 150 7.39 -1.62 -1.85
C TYR A 150 6.82 -0.70 -0.76
N ALA A 151 5.73 -1.12 -0.12
CA ALA A 151 5.10 -0.33 0.92
C ALA A 151 4.52 -1.18 2.04
N ILE A 152 4.47 -0.63 3.25
CA ILE A 152 3.73 -1.18 4.38
C ILE A 152 2.46 -0.35 4.49
N CYS A 153 1.29 -0.97 4.31
CA CYS A 153 0.06 -0.22 4.08
C CYS A 153 -0.96 -0.50 5.18
N LEU A 154 -1.25 0.51 6.00
CA LEU A 154 -2.19 0.40 7.11
C LEU A 154 -3.31 1.42 6.96
N ALA A 155 -4.55 0.96 7.09
CA ALA A 155 -5.72 1.85 7.05
C ALA A 155 -6.78 1.46 8.08
N LEU A 156 -7.40 2.46 8.68
CA LEU A 156 -8.64 2.31 9.43
C LEU A 156 -9.81 2.56 8.49
N ILE A 157 -10.74 1.61 8.45
CA ILE A 157 -12.01 1.71 7.74
C ILE A 157 -13.11 1.82 8.78
N GLU A 158 -13.94 2.87 8.69
CA GLU A 158 -15.14 3.04 9.50
C GLU A 158 -16.37 3.05 8.59
N ASN A 159 -17.33 2.18 8.89
CA ASN A 159 -18.57 2.02 8.14
C ASN A 159 -18.36 1.83 6.62
N GLY A 160 -17.35 1.03 6.25
CA GLY A 160 -16.98 0.74 4.87
C GLY A 160 -16.26 1.88 4.14
N LYS A 161 -15.78 2.91 4.85
CA LYS A 161 -14.99 4.01 4.29
C LYS A 161 -13.63 4.15 4.98
N PRO A 162 -12.51 4.25 4.23
CA PRO A 162 -11.22 4.61 4.80
C PRO A 162 -11.28 5.97 5.51
N VAL A 163 -10.84 6.04 6.76
CA VAL A 163 -10.85 7.25 7.60
C VAL A 163 -9.48 7.64 8.14
N VAL A 164 -8.56 6.68 8.30
CA VAL A 164 -7.14 6.91 8.63
C VAL A 164 -6.29 6.05 7.71
N SER A 165 -5.16 6.58 7.28
CA SER A 165 -4.16 5.86 6.49
C SER A 165 -2.77 6.21 6.98
N ALA A 166 -1.90 5.21 7.06
CA ALA A 166 -0.45 5.38 7.15
C ALA A 166 0.21 4.39 6.19
N ILE A 167 1.08 4.88 5.32
CA ILE A 167 1.84 4.06 4.37
C ILE A 167 3.33 4.35 4.52
N GLY A 168 4.09 3.35 4.92
CA GLY A 168 5.55 3.41 4.91
C GLY A 168 6.10 3.04 3.53
N CYS A 169 6.95 3.88 2.94
CA CYS A 169 7.61 3.63 1.66
C CYS A 169 9.14 3.74 1.84
N PRO A 170 9.83 2.65 2.21
CA PRO A 170 11.25 2.70 2.57
C PRO A 170 12.17 3.11 1.41
N ASN A 171 11.77 2.84 0.17
CA ASN A 171 12.60 3.09 -1.01
C ASN A 171 12.27 4.39 -1.77
N LEU A 172 11.24 5.14 -1.36
CA LEU A 172 10.93 6.43 -1.98
C LEU A 172 11.88 7.52 -1.46
N PRO A 173 12.42 8.40 -2.33
CA PRO A 173 13.17 9.57 -1.88
C PRO A 173 12.25 10.58 -1.21
N TYR A 174 12.74 11.28 -0.19
CA TYR A 174 11.98 12.31 0.51
C TYR A 174 11.60 13.48 -0.41
N ASP A 175 12.57 13.97 -1.20
CA ASP A 175 12.37 14.95 -2.26
C ASP A 175 12.37 14.24 -3.61
N PHE A 176 11.21 14.17 -4.23
CA PHE A 176 11.04 13.53 -5.53
C PHE A 176 11.62 14.33 -6.69
N ASN A 177 11.91 15.62 -6.50
CA ASN A 177 12.59 16.43 -7.51
C ASN A 177 14.10 16.16 -7.56
N GLN A 178 14.65 15.54 -6.51
CA GLN A 178 16.07 15.24 -6.37
C GLN A 178 16.30 13.78 -5.91
N PRO A 179 15.79 12.78 -6.65
CA PRO A 179 15.73 11.39 -6.18
C PRO A 179 17.11 10.76 -5.92
N GLU A 180 18.16 11.24 -6.61
CA GLU A 180 19.52 10.70 -6.51
C GLU A 180 20.29 11.20 -5.28
N THR A 181 19.94 12.39 -4.76
CA THR A 181 20.62 13.03 -3.62
C THR A 181 19.77 13.09 -2.36
N SER A 182 18.46 12.90 -2.49
CA SER A 182 17.53 12.91 -1.36
C SER A 182 17.63 11.62 -0.53
N PRO A 183 17.56 11.71 0.81
CA PRO A 183 17.44 10.50 1.64
C PRO A 183 16.19 9.71 1.26
N LYS A 184 16.30 8.39 1.30
CA LYS A 184 15.17 7.47 1.10
C LYS A 184 14.41 7.26 2.41
N GLY A 185 13.17 6.80 2.27
CA GLY A 185 12.30 6.43 3.39
C GLY A 185 11.35 7.57 3.73
N ILE A 186 10.09 7.39 3.35
CA ILE A 186 8.99 8.28 3.76
C ILE A 186 7.87 7.50 4.43
N ILE A 187 7.07 8.20 5.24
CA ILE A 187 5.74 7.76 5.63
C ILE A 187 4.75 8.78 5.10
N MET A 188 3.67 8.31 4.47
CA MET A 188 2.52 9.14 4.14
C MET A 188 1.41 8.87 5.14
N SER A 189 0.69 9.90 5.58
CA SER A 189 -0.52 9.70 6.38
C SER A 189 -1.64 10.62 5.95
N ALA A 190 -2.87 10.20 6.21
CA ALA A 190 -4.06 11.01 5.99
C ALA A 190 -5.14 10.65 7.01
N VAL A 191 -5.90 11.65 7.41
CA VAL A 191 -7.18 11.46 8.11
C VAL A 191 -8.24 12.13 7.26
N ARG A 192 -9.38 11.47 7.07
CA ARG A 192 -10.49 11.97 6.26
C ARG A 192 -10.86 13.42 6.63
N ASN A 193 -10.89 14.30 5.63
CA ASN A 193 -11.12 15.76 5.73
C ASN A 193 -10.06 16.55 6.50
N HIS A 194 -8.85 16.02 6.67
CA HIS A 194 -7.75 16.68 7.37
C HIS A 194 -6.48 16.82 6.53
N GLY A 195 -6.50 16.37 5.27
CA GLY A 195 -5.37 16.48 4.36
C GLY A 195 -4.39 15.30 4.45
N CYS A 196 -3.42 15.33 3.55
CA CYS A 196 -2.39 14.32 3.38
C CYS A 196 -1.02 14.89 3.76
N PHE A 197 -0.21 14.12 4.48
CA PHE A 197 1.05 14.55 5.06
C PHE A 197 2.17 13.56 4.77
N GLN A 198 3.37 14.07 4.50
CA GLN A 198 4.59 13.31 4.34
C GLN A 198 5.52 13.51 5.55
N TYR A 199 6.12 12.42 6.01
CA TYR A 199 7.12 12.37 7.08
C TYR A 199 8.38 11.69 6.53
N SER A 200 9.53 11.97 7.14
CA SER A 200 10.71 11.12 6.96
C SER A 200 10.52 9.85 7.77
N LEU A 201 10.76 8.69 7.14
CA LEU A 201 10.66 7.39 7.80
C LEU A 201 11.61 7.32 9.00
N HIS A 202 12.84 7.81 8.81
CA HIS A 202 13.94 7.74 9.78
C HIS A 202 14.01 8.95 10.73
N ASN A 203 13.00 9.83 10.70
CA ASN A 203 12.87 10.92 11.68
C ASN A 203 11.67 10.66 12.59
N GLU A 204 11.96 10.41 13.86
CA GLU A 204 10.94 10.20 14.89
C GLU A 204 10.33 11.53 15.37
N LYS A 205 11.01 12.66 15.13
CA LYS A 205 10.38 13.96 15.31
C LYS A 205 9.33 14.10 14.21
N LEU A 206 8.06 14.03 14.59
CA LEU A 206 6.92 14.17 13.70
C LEU A 206 6.82 15.61 13.17
N GLU A 207 7.66 15.92 12.18
CA GLU A 207 7.73 17.19 11.46
C GLU A 207 7.18 17.00 10.04
N PRO A 208 5.84 16.85 9.87
CA PRO A 208 5.27 16.59 8.56
C PRO A 208 5.31 17.80 7.64
N VAL A 209 5.32 17.52 6.34
CA VAL A 209 4.96 18.47 5.30
C VAL A 209 3.60 18.06 4.73
N GLN A 210 2.66 19.01 4.64
CA GLN A 210 1.40 18.77 3.94
C GLN A 210 1.67 18.66 2.44
N VAL A 211 1.08 17.66 1.80
CA VAL A 211 1.26 17.40 0.37
C VAL A 211 -0.06 17.51 -0.38
N HIS A 212 0.05 17.75 -1.69
CA HIS A 212 -1.07 17.81 -2.61
C HIS A 212 -0.69 17.14 -3.92
N MET A 213 -1.69 16.56 -4.60
CA MET A 213 -1.52 16.17 -5.99
C MET A 213 -1.20 17.40 -6.85
N GLN A 214 -0.51 17.18 -7.96
CA GLN A 214 -0.26 18.22 -8.94
C GLN A 214 -1.59 18.74 -9.51
N ASP A 215 -1.77 20.06 -9.51
CA ASP A 215 -2.95 20.73 -10.06
C ASP A 215 -2.91 20.72 -11.60
N VAL A 216 -3.19 19.56 -12.19
CA VAL A 216 -3.21 19.37 -13.64
C VAL A 216 -4.59 19.71 -14.19
N GLN A 217 -4.67 20.68 -15.11
CA GLN A 217 -5.92 21.11 -15.75
C GLN A 217 -6.11 20.50 -17.15
N ASN A 218 -5.00 20.08 -17.78
CA ASN A 218 -4.98 19.53 -19.13
C ASN A 218 -4.32 18.15 -19.12
N THR A 219 -5.04 17.14 -19.61
CA THR A 219 -4.60 15.74 -19.60
C THR A 219 -3.30 15.53 -20.38
N LYS A 220 -3.01 16.36 -21.39
CA LYS A 220 -1.77 16.26 -22.18
C LYS A 220 -0.50 16.50 -21.36
N ASP A 221 -0.62 17.24 -20.26
CA ASP A 221 0.49 17.59 -19.37
C ASP A 221 0.72 16.51 -18.30
N SER A 222 -0.19 15.54 -18.18
CA SER A 222 -0.14 14.45 -17.22
C SER A 222 0.90 13.38 -17.59
N LYS A 223 1.29 12.62 -16.58
CA LYS A 223 2.10 11.40 -16.65
C LYS A 223 1.36 10.26 -15.94
N PHE A 224 1.33 9.09 -16.59
CA PHE A 224 0.81 7.88 -15.96
C PHE A 224 1.79 7.32 -14.93
N CYS A 225 1.27 6.76 -13.86
CA CYS A 225 1.96 5.91 -12.90
C CYS A 225 1.34 4.52 -12.97
N GLU A 226 2.10 3.52 -13.39
CA GLU A 226 1.59 2.16 -13.64
C GLU A 226 2.46 1.08 -12.99
N GLY A 227 1.94 -0.14 -12.86
CA GLY A 227 2.71 -1.26 -12.33
C GLY A 227 3.91 -1.60 -13.23
N VAL A 228 5.03 -2.01 -12.62
CA VAL A 228 6.21 -2.47 -13.39
C VAL A 228 5.87 -3.74 -14.17
N GLU A 229 5.10 -4.64 -13.55
CA GLU A 229 4.71 -5.93 -14.09
C GLU A 229 3.58 -5.84 -15.11
N ALA A 230 3.88 -6.19 -16.37
CA ALA A 230 2.87 -6.24 -17.43
C ALA A 230 1.73 -7.24 -17.17
N GLY A 231 1.94 -8.25 -16.32
CA GLY A 231 0.90 -9.23 -15.97
C GLY A 231 -0.13 -8.75 -14.94
N HIS A 232 0.09 -7.59 -14.30
CA HIS A 232 -0.81 -7.09 -13.24
C HIS A 232 -1.91 -6.15 -13.78
N SER A 233 -1.80 -5.68 -15.02
CA SER A 233 -2.81 -4.83 -15.66
C SER A 233 -2.71 -4.87 -17.18
N MET A 234 -3.73 -4.34 -17.87
CA MET A 234 -3.77 -4.30 -19.34
C MET A 234 -2.95 -3.12 -19.90
N GLN A 235 -1.61 -3.18 -19.82
CA GLN A 235 -0.71 -2.08 -20.23
C GLN A 235 -0.93 -1.60 -21.68
N GLY A 236 -1.28 -2.49 -22.62
CA GLY A 236 -1.60 -2.10 -23.99
C GLY A 236 -2.84 -1.20 -24.09
N THR A 237 -3.92 -1.56 -23.38
CA THR A 237 -5.14 -0.73 -23.28
C THR A 237 -4.85 0.59 -22.56
N GLN A 238 -3.98 0.58 -21.56
CA GLN A 238 -3.54 1.82 -20.88
C GLN A 238 -2.81 2.76 -21.85
N GLU A 239 -1.97 2.23 -22.75
CA GLU A 239 -1.29 3.04 -23.77
C GLU A 239 -2.29 3.68 -24.76
N GLU A 240 -3.36 2.96 -25.13
CA GLU A 240 -4.43 3.52 -25.95
C GLU A 240 -5.19 4.65 -25.23
N ILE A 241 -5.43 4.51 -23.93
CA ILE A 241 -6.06 5.56 -23.11
C ILE A 241 -5.13 6.78 -23.02
N ALA A 242 -3.82 6.58 -22.82
CA ALA A 242 -2.84 7.66 -22.82
C ALA A 242 -2.84 8.43 -24.15
N LYS A 243 -2.89 7.71 -25.29
CA LYS A 243 -3.03 8.31 -26.63
C LYS A 243 -4.33 9.09 -26.77
N TYR A 244 -5.45 8.55 -26.29
CA TYR A 244 -6.75 9.24 -26.31
C TYR A 244 -6.71 10.55 -25.52
N LEU A 245 -6.05 10.55 -24.35
CA LEU A 245 -5.86 11.73 -23.49
C LEU A 245 -4.82 12.72 -24.03
N GLY A 246 -4.11 12.37 -25.10
CA GLY A 246 -3.03 13.16 -25.69
C GLY A 246 -1.77 13.23 -24.83
N ILE A 247 -1.57 12.26 -23.93
CA ILE A 247 -0.38 12.15 -23.08
C ILE A 247 0.79 11.66 -23.93
N THR A 248 1.88 12.43 -23.93
CA THR A 248 3.13 12.09 -24.64
C THR A 248 4.26 11.72 -23.68
N ARG A 249 4.11 12.00 -22.38
CA ARG A 249 5.08 11.65 -21.35
C ARG A 249 5.02 10.14 -21.08
N GLY A 250 6.17 9.48 -21.11
CA GLY A 250 6.26 8.05 -20.76
C GLY A 250 5.86 7.79 -19.30
N PRO A 251 5.27 6.62 -19.00
CA PRO A 251 4.78 6.30 -17.66
C PRO A 251 5.92 6.13 -16.64
N THR A 252 5.67 6.51 -15.38
CA THR A 252 6.48 6.06 -14.25
C THR A 252 6.05 4.63 -13.90
N LYS A 253 7.01 3.70 -13.94
CA LYS A 253 6.76 2.32 -13.49
C LYS A 253 7.07 2.19 -12.01
N MET A 254 6.08 1.79 -11.22
CA MET A 254 6.21 1.68 -9.77
C MET A 254 5.32 0.56 -9.23
N ASP A 255 5.90 -0.31 -8.40
CA ASP A 255 5.17 -1.36 -7.68
C ASP A 255 4.53 -0.79 -6.40
N SER A 256 3.62 -1.54 -5.78
CA SER A 256 2.94 -1.20 -4.52
C SER A 256 2.08 0.08 -4.49
N GLN A 257 1.50 0.38 -3.33
CA GLN A 257 0.81 1.60 -2.98
C GLN A 257 1.76 2.80 -2.88
N ALA A 258 3.08 2.60 -3.04
CA ALA A 258 4.00 3.69 -3.36
C ALA A 258 3.51 4.51 -4.57
N LYS A 259 2.74 3.91 -5.49
CA LYS A 259 2.03 4.63 -6.57
C LYS A 259 1.08 5.70 -6.03
N TYR A 260 0.24 5.37 -5.06
CA TYR A 260 -0.67 6.35 -4.44
C TYR A 260 0.11 7.43 -3.68
N ALA A 261 1.19 7.07 -2.99
CA ALA A 261 2.08 8.05 -2.34
C ALA A 261 2.71 9.01 -3.37
N SER A 262 3.18 8.50 -4.52
CA SER A 262 3.71 9.28 -5.64
C SER A 262 2.65 10.23 -6.22
N LEU A 263 1.42 9.75 -6.41
CA LEU A 263 0.30 10.61 -6.82
C LEU A 263 0.03 11.72 -5.79
N ALA A 264 -0.17 11.33 -4.53
CA ALA A 264 -0.58 12.24 -3.46
C ALA A 264 0.43 13.37 -3.19
N ARG A 265 1.71 13.16 -3.50
CA ARG A 265 2.77 14.16 -3.35
C ARG A 265 3.10 14.95 -4.63
N GLY A 266 2.39 14.72 -5.74
CA GLY A 266 2.57 15.44 -7.00
C GLY A 266 3.70 14.91 -7.90
N ASP A 267 4.19 13.70 -7.66
CA ASP A 267 5.23 13.01 -8.45
C ASP A 267 4.63 12.18 -9.62
N GLY A 268 3.34 11.83 -9.53
CA GLY A 268 2.55 11.24 -10.61
C GLY A 268 1.16 11.85 -10.70
N ASP A 269 0.51 11.72 -11.87
CA ASP A 269 -0.76 12.42 -12.14
C ASP A 269 -1.96 11.48 -12.24
N ILE A 270 -1.76 10.31 -12.86
CA ILE A 270 -2.83 9.33 -13.13
C ILE A 270 -2.31 7.94 -12.83
N TYR A 271 -2.98 7.23 -11.93
CA TYR A 271 -2.83 5.80 -11.73
C TYR A 271 -4.00 5.08 -12.38
N LEU A 272 -3.69 4.12 -13.25
CA LEU A 272 -4.65 3.34 -14.00
C LEU A 272 -4.31 1.87 -13.86
N ARG A 273 -5.22 1.11 -13.23
CA ARG A 273 -5.15 -0.35 -13.11
C ARG A 273 -6.41 -0.96 -13.69
N LEU A 274 -6.30 -1.44 -14.92
CA LEU A 274 -7.38 -2.17 -15.58
C LEU A 274 -7.28 -3.67 -15.30
N PRO A 275 -8.39 -4.35 -15.00
CA PRO A 275 -8.37 -5.75 -14.62
C PRO A 275 -8.03 -6.65 -15.81
N THR A 276 -7.08 -7.57 -15.61
CA THR A 276 -6.74 -8.60 -16.61
C THR A 276 -7.82 -9.67 -16.76
N LYS A 277 -8.73 -9.77 -15.79
CA LYS A 277 -9.98 -10.54 -15.83
C LYS A 277 -11.04 -9.74 -15.10
N MET A 278 -12.22 -9.58 -15.68
CA MET A 278 -13.31 -8.86 -15.02
C MET A 278 -13.83 -9.53 -13.74
N THR A 279 -13.49 -10.80 -13.50
CA THR A 279 -13.78 -11.52 -12.25
C THR A 279 -12.67 -11.37 -11.20
N PHE A 280 -11.59 -10.64 -11.50
CA PHE A 280 -10.51 -10.43 -10.55
C PHE A 280 -10.96 -9.40 -9.52
N GLU A 281 -10.89 -9.77 -8.24
CA GLU A 281 -11.25 -8.90 -7.13
C GLU A 281 -9.97 -8.41 -6.44
N GLU A 282 -9.74 -7.10 -6.49
CA GLU A 282 -8.67 -6.46 -5.74
C GLU A 282 -8.90 -6.62 -4.23
N LYS A 283 -7.81 -6.67 -3.44
CA LYS A 283 -7.94 -6.75 -1.99
C LYS A 283 -8.15 -5.36 -1.39
N ILE A 284 -8.84 -5.30 -0.25
CA ILE A 284 -9.06 -3.99 0.40
C ILE A 284 -7.76 -3.41 0.97
N TRP A 285 -6.84 -4.27 1.45
CA TRP A 285 -5.55 -3.84 1.99
C TRP A 285 -4.66 -3.19 0.94
N ASP A 286 -4.76 -3.62 -0.33
CA ASP A 286 -4.02 -3.07 -1.48
C ASP A 286 -4.42 -1.63 -1.86
N HIS A 287 -5.55 -1.11 -1.36
CA HIS A 287 -6.15 0.12 -1.88
C HIS A 287 -6.75 1.07 -0.82
N ALA A 288 -7.13 0.60 0.36
CA ALA A 288 -7.78 1.43 1.36
C ALA A 288 -6.90 2.60 1.82
N GLY A 289 -5.62 2.31 2.11
CA GLY A 289 -4.67 3.33 2.54
C GLY A 289 -4.40 4.35 1.43
N GLY A 290 -4.03 3.87 0.25
CA GLY A 290 -3.62 4.71 -0.87
C GLY A 290 -4.77 5.55 -1.45
N SER A 291 -5.99 5.01 -1.47
CA SER A 291 -7.16 5.78 -1.92
C SER A 291 -7.41 6.99 -1.02
N LEU A 292 -7.32 6.84 0.30
CA LEU A 292 -7.48 7.95 1.23
C LEU A 292 -6.38 9.01 1.05
N LEU A 293 -5.12 8.60 0.84
CA LEU A 293 -4.02 9.54 0.60
C LEU A 293 -4.30 10.42 -0.62
N VAL A 294 -4.78 9.83 -1.72
CA VAL A 294 -5.09 10.56 -2.96
C VAL A 294 -6.29 11.49 -2.77
N GLU A 295 -7.37 11.03 -2.14
CA GLU A 295 -8.56 11.85 -1.88
C GLU A 295 -8.21 13.08 -1.03
N GLU A 296 -7.44 12.88 0.05
CA GLU A 296 -7.00 13.96 0.94
C GLU A 296 -5.93 14.87 0.34
N ALA A 297 -5.25 14.42 -0.71
CA ALA A 297 -4.32 15.22 -1.52
C ALA A 297 -5.02 15.99 -2.66
N GLY A 298 -6.36 15.89 -2.79
CA GLY A 298 -7.16 16.61 -3.77
C GLY A 298 -7.47 15.83 -5.07
N GLY A 299 -7.20 14.53 -5.08
CA GLY A 299 -7.57 13.62 -6.15
C GLY A 299 -8.94 12.97 -5.97
N VAL A 300 -9.27 12.10 -6.91
CA VAL A 300 -10.46 11.22 -6.88
C VAL A 300 -10.01 9.81 -7.21
N VAL A 301 -10.61 8.82 -6.54
CA VAL A 301 -10.37 7.40 -6.77
C VAL A 301 -11.69 6.68 -7.05
N SER A 302 -11.73 5.87 -8.10
CA SER A 302 -12.88 5.03 -8.45
C SER A 302 -12.44 3.73 -9.09
N ASP A 303 -13.40 2.87 -9.39
CA ASP A 303 -13.19 1.80 -10.36
C ASP A 303 -13.13 2.32 -11.80
N MET A 304 -12.93 1.43 -12.78
CA MET A 304 -12.82 1.81 -14.19
C MET A 304 -14.09 2.44 -14.79
N PHE A 305 -15.22 2.35 -14.10
CA PHE A 305 -16.53 2.89 -14.52
C PHE A 305 -16.90 4.19 -13.80
N GLY A 306 -16.01 4.74 -12.97
CA GLY A 306 -16.28 5.94 -12.20
C GLY A 306 -17.04 5.70 -10.89
N LYS A 307 -17.26 4.44 -10.48
CA LYS A 307 -17.97 4.14 -9.22
C LYS A 307 -17.00 4.20 -8.04
N PRO A 308 -17.40 4.79 -6.90
CA PRO A 308 -16.59 4.76 -5.69
C PRO A 308 -16.18 3.34 -5.30
N LEU A 309 -14.97 3.19 -4.76
CA LEU A 309 -14.50 1.89 -4.25
C LEU A 309 -15.30 1.51 -2.99
N ASP A 310 -15.81 0.28 -2.95
CA ASP A 310 -16.66 -0.24 -1.88
C ASP A 310 -15.87 -1.15 -0.95
N PHE A 311 -15.27 -0.56 0.10
CA PHE A 311 -14.53 -1.30 1.13
C PHE A 311 -15.44 -2.02 2.14
N GLY A 312 -16.76 -1.94 1.99
CA GLY A 312 -17.74 -2.46 2.95
C GLY A 312 -18.24 -3.88 2.68
N VAL A 313 -17.68 -4.60 1.70
CA VAL A 313 -18.29 -5.84 1.19
C VAL A 313 -17.44 -7.11 1.35
N GLY A 314 -16.45 -7.04 2.24
CA GLY A 314 -15.64 -8.16 2.69
C GLY A 314 -14.15 -7.83 2.68
N ARG A 315 -13.33 -8.83 2.36
CA ARG A 315 -11.86 -8.72 2.20
C ARG A 315 -11.42 -8.15 0.84
N THR A 316 -12.37 -7.96 -0.08
CA THR A 316 -12.09 -7.55 -1.48
C THR A 316 -13.02 -6.43 -1.93
N LEU A 317 -12.62 -5.76 -3.01
CA LEU A 317 -13.43 -4.78 -3.74
C LEU A 317 -14.33 -5.47 -4.78
N LYS A 318 -15.04 -6.55 -4.42
CA LYS A 318 -15.82 -7.37 -5.37
C LYS A 318 -16.91 -6.62 -6.16
N ASN A 319 -17.31 -5.43 -5.69
CA ASN A 319 -18.29 -4.57 -6.37
C ASN A 319 -17.64 -3.60 -7.38
N ASN A 320 -16.32 -3.65 -7.53
CA ASN A 320 -15.54 -2.73 -8.35
C ASN A 320 -14.65 -3.51 -9.32
N ASN A 321 -14.38 -2.90 -10.48
CA ASN A 321 -13.50 -3.47 -11.49
C ASN A 321 -12.35 -2.51 -11.80
N GLY A 322 -11.13 -2.94 -11.50
CA GLY A 322 -9.96 -2.08 -11.62
C GLY A 322 -9.99 -0.89 -10.67
N VAL A 323 -8.96 -0.05 -10.75
CA VAL A 323 -8.84 1.17 -9.97
C VAL A 323 -8.23 2.28 -10.81
N ILE A 324 -8.81 3.46 -10.72
CA ILE A 324 -8.35 4.70 -11.34
C ILE A 324 -8.22 5.74 -10.25
N ALA A 325 -7.07 6.41 -10.20
CA ALA A 325 -6.83 7.56 -9.35
C ALA A 325 -6.22 8.68 -10.18
N ALA A 326 -6.76 9.90 -10.07
CA ALA A 326 -6.19 11.07 -10.73
C ALA A 326 -6.56 12.35 -9.98
N TYR A 327 -5.89 13.45 -10.33
CA TYR A 327 -6.29 14.77 -9.84
C TYR A 327 -7.73 15.10 -10.28
N LYS A 328 -8.52 15.70 -9.38
CA LYS A 328 -9.95 15.97 -9.60
C LYS A 328 -10.23 16.78 -10.87
N GLY A 329 -9.34 17.68 -11.28
CA GLY A 329 -9.51 18.53 -12.46
C GLY A 329 -9.48 17.80 -13.80
N ILE A 330 -8.95 16.57 -13.84
CA ILE A 330 -8.86 15.74 -15.06
C ILE A 330 -9.58 14.40 -14.94
N PHE A 331 -10.04 14.04 -13.74
CA PHE A 331 -10.57 12.71 -13.45
C PHE A 331 -11.70 12.28 -14.39
N GLU A 332 -12.71 13.13 -14.62
CA GLU A 332 -13.83 12.81 -15.51
C GLU A 332 -13.37 12.51 -16.95
N LYS A 333 -12.36 13.23 -17.45
CA LYS A 333 -11.77 12.98 -18.78
C LYS A 333 -11.05 11.64 -18.83
N VAL A 334 -10.40 11.23 -17.74
CA VAL A 334 -9.75 9.91 -17.64
C VAL A 334 -10.79 8.79 -17.66
N ILE A 335 -11.94 8.96 -16.97
CA ILE A 335 -13.05 8.00 -17.03
C ILE A 335 -13.66 7.95 -18.43
N GLU A 336 -13.91 9.09 -19.08
CA GLU A 336 -14.41 9.15 -20.45
C GLU A 336 -13.48 8.44 -21.43
N ALA A 337 -12.17 8.71 -21.36
CA ALA A 337 -11.17 8.06 -22.19
C ALA A 337 -11.12 6.54 -21.94
N THR A 338 -11.19 6.14 -20.67
CA THR A 338 -11.25 4.71 -20.30
C THR A 338 -12.47 4.04 -20.91
N ALA A 339 -13.65 4.64 -20.80
CA ALA A 339 -14.88 4.12 -21.39
C ALA A 339 -14.80 4.06 -22.93
N ALA A 340 -14.27 5.11 -23.58
CA ALA A 340 -14.14 5.19 -25.04
C ALA A 340 -13.22 4.11 -25.63
N VAL A 341 -12.15 3.75 -24.90
CA VAL A 341 -11.22 2.68 -25.30
C VAL A 341 -11.79 1.31 -24.97
N THR A 342 -12.21 1.10 -23.72
CA THR A 342 -12.63 -0.23 -23.23
C THR A 342 -13.98 -0.69 -23.79
N SER A 343 -14.86 0.23 -24.18
CA SER A 343 -16.15 -0.12 -24.83
C SER A 343 -15.99 -0.83 -26.18
N LYS A 344 -14.82 -0.75 -26.81
CA LYS A 344 -14.51 -1.42 -28.09
C LYS A 344 -13.91 -2.81 -27.90
N ASP A 345 -13.52 -3.16 -26.68
CA ASP A 345 -12.84 -4.40 -26.37
C ASP A 345 -13.83 -5.38 -25.68
N PRO A 346 -14.15 -6.53 -26.34
CA PRO A 346 -15.03 -7.55 -25.79
C PRO A 346 -14.61 -8.08 -24.40
N HIS A 347 -13.35 -7.91 -24.00
CA HIS A 347 -12.86 -8.25 -22.67
C HIS A 347 -13.63 -7.52 -21.56
N PHE A 348 -13.86 -6.22 -21.73
CA PHE A 348 -14.51 -5.36 -20.73
C PHE A 348 -16.04 -5.35 -20.84
N GLN A 349 -16.60 -5.77 -21.98
CA GLN A 349 -18.05 -5.81 -22.20
C GLN A 349 -18.76 -6.92 -21.41
N LYS A 350 -18.04 -7.95 -20.95
CA LYS A 350 -18.63 -9.16 -20.33
C LYS A 350 -19.36 -8.95 -19.00
N VAL A 351 -19.24 -7.76 -18.37
CA VAL A 351 -19.82 -7.46 -17.05
C VAL A 351 -20.83 -6.30 -17.08
N ALA A 352 -21.05 -5.67 -18.24
CA ALA A 352 -22.07 -4.63 -18.37
C ALA A 352 -23.51 -5.17 -18.48
N GLN A 353 -23.68 -6.50 -18.39
CA GLN A 353 -24.96 -7.21 -18.31
C GLN A 353 -25.08 -7.87 -16.94
#